data_AF-A0A1X0G437-F1
#
_entry.id   AF-A0A1X0G437-F1
#
_cell.length_a   1.000
_cell.length_b   1.000
_cell.length_c   1.000
_cell.angle_alpha   90.00
_cell.angle_beta   90.00
_cell.angle_gamma   90.00
#
_symmetry.space_group_name_H-M   'P 1'
#
loop_
_entity.id
_entity.type
_entity.pdbx_description
1 polymer ?
#
loop_
_entity_poly.entity_id
_entity_poly.type
_entity_poly.pdbx_seq_one_letter_code
_entity_poly.pdbx_strand_id
1 'polypeptide(L)'
;MSFVITVPDLVGAAAQDLAGIGSTISAANAAAATNTEAVFAAGADEVSAAVAAVFSSYARSYQALSAQAAAFHEQFVQVLAAGAGSYSAADAASAASIASPLLNAINAPFLAATGRPLIGNGANATTPGGN
;
A
#
# COMPACT_ATOMS: atom_id res chain seq x y z
N MET A 1 -1.76 -27.36 11.14
CA MET A 1 -1.33 -26.28 10.22
C MET A 1 -2.19 -25.08 10.51
N SER A 2 -1.62 -23.87 10.62
CA SER A 2 -2.38 -22.63 10.79
C SER A 2 -2.86 -22.16 9.42
N PHE A 3 -4.16 -21.88 9.27
CA PHE A 3 -4.69 -21.24 8.08
C PHE A 3 -4.71 -19.74 8.30
N VAL A 4 -4.11 -18.98 7.38
CA VAL A 4 -4.20 -17.52 7.36
C VAL A 4 -5.34 -17.17 6.40
N ILE A 5 -6.41 -16.59 6.93
CA ILE A 5 -7.49 -16.00 6.13
C ILE A 5 -7.19 -14.51 6.05
N THR A 6 -7.12 -13.97 4.83
CA THR A 6 -6.99 -12.53 4.59
C THR A 6 -8.22 -12.00 3.88
N VAL A 7 -8.57 -10.74 4.15
CA VAL A 7 -9.59 -10.01 3.39
C VAL A 7 -8.85 -8.86 2.71
N PRO A 8 -8.43 -9.01 1.44
CA PRO A 8 -7.57 -8.03 0.75
C PRO A 8 -8.10 -6.60 0.83
N ASP A 9 -9.42 -6.41 0.70
CA ASP A 9 -10.05 -5.08 0.77
C ASP A 9 -9.85 -4.40 2.13
N LEU A 10 -9.94 -5.16 3.23
CA LEU A 10 -9.70 -4.63 4.57
C LEU A 10 -8.23 -4.29 4.79
N VAL A 11 -7.31 -5.09 4.24
CA VAL A 11 -5.87 -4.82 4.31
C VAL A 11 -5.53 -3.55 3.50
N GLY A 12 -6.15 -3.38 2.33
CA GLY A 12 -6.03 -2.17 1.52
C GLY A 12 -6.54 -0.92 2.24
N ALA A 13 -7.71 -1.01 2.88
CA ALA A 13 -8.26 0.08 3.69
C ALA A 13 -7.35 0.43 4.88
N ALA A 14 -6.85 -0.58 5.60
CA ALA A 14 -5.91 -0.36 6.70
C ALA A 14 -4.60 0.31 6.23
N ALA A 15 -4.10 -0.03 5.05
CA ALA A 15 -2.93 0.64 4.47
C ALA A 15 -3.21 2.14 4.19
N GLN A 16 -4.42 2.49 3.73
CA GLN A 16 -4.82 3.89 3.54
C GLN A 16 -4.92 4.64 4.87
N ASP A 17 -5.53 4.05 5.89
CA ASP A 17 -5.61 4.64 7.23
C ASP A 17 -4.22 4.89 7.81
N LEU A 18 -3.32 3.91 7.68
CA LEU A 18 -1.92 4.04 8.11
C LEU A 18 -1.18 5.14 7.34
N ALA A 19 -1.43 5.31 6.05
CA ALA A 19 -0.87 6.44 5.29
C ALA A 19 -1.34 7.80 5.88
N GLY A 20 -2.61 7.91 6.23
CA GLY A 20 -3.18 9.09 6.88
C GLY A 20 -2.57 9.37 8.26
N ILE A 21 -2.37 8.32 9.07
CA ILE A 21 -1.68 8.42 10.37
C ILE A 21 -0.23 8.90 10.18
N GLY A 22 0.51 8.30 9.24
CA GLY A 22 1.89 8.70 8.93
C GLY A 22 1.99 10.15 8.50
N SER A 23 1.05 10.63 7.67
CA SER A 23 0.96 12.04 7.28
C SER A 23 0.71 12.96 8.49
N THR A 24 -0.23 12.59 9.36
CA THR A 24 -0.55 13.37 10.57
C THR A 24 0.65 13.48 11.51
N ILE A 25 1.37 12.37 11.73
CA ILE A 25 2.57 12.34 12.56
C ILE A 25 3.68 13.21 11.96
N SER A 26 3.93 13.11 10.65
CA SER A 26 4.93 13.95 9.97
C SER A 26 4.60 15.44 10.07
N ALA A 27 3.33 15.81 9.91
CA ALA A 27 2.86 17.18 10.07
C ALA A 27 3.06 17.69 11.51
N ALA A 28 2.73 16.87 12.51
CA ALA A 28 2.95 17.21 13.91
C ALA A 28 4.44 17.40 14.25
N ASN A 29 5.31 16.52 13.74
CA ASN A 29 6.76 16.64 13.89
C ASN A 29 7.31 17.94 13.29
N ALA A 30 6.86 18.28 12.09
CA ALA A 30 7.26 19.52 11.41
C ALA A 30 6.77 20.76 12.19
N ALA A 31 5.53 20.76 12.68
CA ALA A 31 4.98 21.86 13.47
C ALA A 31 5.72 22.06 14.81
N ALA A 32 6.21 20.99 15.42
CA ALA A 32 6.96 21.03 16.68
C ALA A 32 8.45 21.39 16.50
N ALA A 33 9.02 21.23 15.30
CA ALA A 33 10.47 21.32 15.07
C ALA A 33 11.06 22.66 15.52
N THR A 34 10.53 23.78 15.01
CA THR A 34 11.09 25.11 15.31
C THR A 34 11.10 25.43 16.80
N ASN A 35 10.02 25.09 17.52
CA ASN A 35 9.88 25.40 18.94
C ASN A 35 10.76 24.52 19.84
N THR A 36 11.06 23.30 19.41
CA THR A 36 11.84 22.34 20.20
C THR A 36 13.35 22.40 19.90
N GLU A 37 13.75 22.84 18.69
CA GLU A 37 15.15 22.99 18.32
C GLU A 37 15.78 24.32 18.73
N ALA A 38 14.97 25.35 18.97
CA ALA A 38 15.41 26.69 19.34
C ALA A 38 15.04 27.04 20.79
N VAL A 39 15.43 26.19 21.75
CA VAL A 39 15.16 26.45 23.16
C VAL A 39 16.07 27.57 23.66
N PHE A 40 15.47 28.61 24.25
CA PHE A 40 16.20 29.70 24.87
C PHE A 40 16.59 29.37 26.30
N ALA A 41 17.75 29.86 26.75
CA ALA A 41 18.16 29.78 28.14
C ALA A 41 17.19 30.60 29.02
N ALA A 42 16.76 30.02 30.14
CA ALA A 42 15.83 30.67 31.07
C ALA A 42 16.49 31.83 31.85
N GLY A 43 17.80 31.74 32.07
CA GLY A 43 18.64 32.75 32.70
C GLY A 43 19.96 32.96 31.95
N ALA A 44 20.72 33.97 32.39
CA ALA A 44 22.02 34.31 31.80
C ALA A 44 23.18 33.44 32.33
N ASP A 45 22.88 32.48 33.21
CA ASP A 45 23.86 31.58 33.81
C ASP A 45 24.20 30.39 32.90
N GLU A 46 25.35 29.78 33.17
CA GLU A 46 25.89 28.68 32.38
C GLU A 46 25.03 27.41 32.48
N VAL A 47 24.30 27.21 33.58
CA VAL A 47 23.42 26.04 33.75
C VAL A 47 22.20 26.19 32.84
N SER A 48 21.55 27.36 32.82
CA SER A 48 20.45 27.67 31.90
C SER A 48 20.86 27.51 30.44
N ALA A 49 22.06 27.99 30.07
CA ALA A 49 22.60 27.84 28.72
C ALA A 49 22.85 26.36 28.36
N ALA A 50 23.44 25.59 29.27
CA ALA A 50 23.70 24.17 29.08
C ALA A 50 22.40 23.37 28.92
N VAL A 51 21.38 23.64 29.74
CA VAL A 51 20.07 22.98 29.66
C VAL A 51 19.41 23.27 28.32
N ALA A 52 19.37 24.53 27.88
CA ALA A 52 18.81 24.91 26.58
C ALA A 52 19.55 24.21 25.41
N ALA A 53 20.87 24.10 25.49
CA ALA A 53 21.69 23.41 24.50
C ALA A 53 21.39 21.90 24.44
N VAL A 54 21.22 21.23 25.59
CA VAL A 54 20.87 19.81 25.66
C VAL A 54 19.52 19.55 24.99
N PHE A 55 18.48 20.32 25.33
CA PHE A 55 17.16 20.14 24.72
C PHE A 55 17.17 20.40 23.21
N SER A 56 17.84 21.46 22.76
CA SER A 56 17.97 21.79 21.34
C SER A 56 18.75 20.71 20.57
N SER A 57 19.76 20.10 21.19
CA SER A 57 20.50 18.96 20.60
C SER A 57 19.64 17.69 20.53
N TYR A 58 18.88 17.41 21.59
CA TYR A 58 17.96 16.28 21.64
C TYR A 58 16.86 16.40 20.59
N ALA A 59 16.28 17.58 20.42
CA ALA A 59 15.26 17.86 19.41
C ALA A 59 15.76 17.57 17.99
N ARG A 60 16.98 18.04 17.64
CA ARG A 60 17.59 17.74 16.34
C ARG A 60 17.82 16.25 16.12
N SER A 61 18.26 15.54 17.16
CA SER A 61 18.44 14.09 17.11
C SER A 61 17.10 13.36 16.94
N TYR A 62 16.07 13.83 17.63
CA TYR A 62 14.70 13.33 17.49
C TYR A 62 14.15 13.57 16.08
N GLN A 63 14.37 14.74 15.48
CA GLN A 63 13.94 15.02 14.10
C GLN A 63 14.67 14.13 13.07
N ALA A 64 15.96 13.87 13.26
CA ALA A 64 16.70 12.94 12.41
C ALA A 64 16.16 11.49 12.52
N LEU A 65 15.75 11.07 13.72
CA LEU A 65 15.13 9.77 13.95
C LEU A 65 13.69 9.71 13.40
N SER A 66 12.90 10.77 13.57
CA SER A 66 11.52 10.84 13.09
C SER A 66 11.46 10.76 11.56
N ALA A 67 12.42 11.38 10.86
CA ALA A 67 12.56 11.24 9.41
C ALA A 67 12.85 9.79 8.97
N GLN A 68 13.72 9.07 9.69
CA GLN A 68 13.99 7.66 9.42
C GLN A 68 12.76 6.79 9.69
N ALA A 69 12.04 7.06 10.78
CA ALA A 69 10.80 6.36 11.11
C ALA A 69 9.71 6.60 10.06
N ALA A 70 9.60 7.83 9.53
CA ALA A 70 8.67 8.16 8.46
C ALA A 70 8.96 7.37 7.18
N ALA A 71 10.23 7.28 6.77
CA ALA A 71 10.64 6.50 5.60
C ALA A 71 10.35 5.00 5.78
N PHE A 72 10.62 4.46 6.96
CA PHE A 72 10.26 3.08 7.28
C PHE A 72 8.74 2.84 7.23
N HIS A 73 7.96 3.75 7.80
CA HIS A 73 6.49 3.68 7.80
C HIS A 73 5.92 3.70 6.37
N GLU A 74 6.46 4.56 5.51
CA GLU A 74 6.07 4.61 4.09
C GLU A 74 6.32 3.27 3.37
N GLN A 75 7.51 2.69 3.57
CA GLN A 75 7.83 1.37 3.01
C GLN A 75 6.92 0.27 3.56
N PHE A 76 6.62 0.30 4.86
CA PHE A 76 5.70 -0.64 5.48
C PHE A 76 4.30 -0.56 4.87
N VAL A 77 3.75 0.64 4.71
CA VAL A 77 2.44 0.85 4.07
C VAL A 77 2.44 0.38 2.62
N GLN A 78 3.51 0.66 1.87
CA GLN A 78 3.64 0.22 0.48
C GLN A 78 3.64 -1.31 0.36
N VAL A 79 4.41 -1.99 1.22
CA VAL A 79 4.46 -3.47 1.25
C VAL A 79 3.11 -4.05 1.67
N LEU A 80 2.43 -3.44 2.64
CA LEU A 80 1.11 -3.88 3.08
C LEU A 80 0.06 -3.81 1.96
N ALA A 81 0.02 -2.69 1.22
CA ALA A 81 -0.86 -2.52 0.08
C ALA A 81 -0.52 -3.50 -1.07
N ALA A 82 0.76 -3.71 -1.36
CA ALA A 82 1.21 -4.68 -2.36
C ALA A 82 0.84 -6.13 -1.96
N GLY A 83 0.93 -6.45 -0.67
CA GLY A 83 0.50 -7.73 -0.12
C GLY A 83 -0.99 -7.98 -0.34
N ALA A 84 -1.84 -6.99 -0.05
CA ALA A 84 -3.28 -7.06 -0.33
C ALA A 84 -3.55 -7.35 -1.82
N GLY A 85 -2.89 -6.62 -2.73
CA GLY A 85 -3.00 -6.85 -4.17
C GLY A 85 -2.57 -8.25 -4.60
N SER A 86 -1.54 -8.80 -3.95
CA SER A 86 -1.04 -10.16 -4.23
C SER A 86 -2.05 -11.24 -3.82
N TYR A 87 -2.71 -11.10 -2.67
CA TYR A 87 -3.78 -12.01 -2.26
C TYR A 87 -5.00 -11.92 -3.19
N SER A 88 -5.43 -10.71 -3.54
CA SER A 88 -6.52 -10.50 -4.51
C SER A 88 -6.22 -11.15 -5.87
N ALA A 89 -4.99 -10.99 -6.37
CA ALA A 89 -4.56 -11.62 -7.61
C ALA A 89 -4.53 -13.16 -7.50
N ALA A 90 -4.14 -13.72 -6.34
CA ALA A 90 -4.16 -15.15 -6.10
C ALA A 90 -5.59 -15.72 -6.08
N ASP A 91 -6.55 -15.02 -5.48
CA ASP A 91 -7.97 -15.40 -5.51
C ASP A 91 -8.52 -15.37 -6.94
N ALA A 92 -8.21 -14.32 -7.71
CA ALA A 92 -8.62 -14.20 -9.11
C ALA A 92 -8.01 -15.32 -9.99
N ALA A 93 -6.73 -15.62 -9.82
CA ALA A 93 -6.06 -16.71 -10.53
C ALA A 93 -6.65 -18.08 -10.17
N SER A 94 -6.95 -18.30 -8.89
CA SER A 94 -7.59 -19.54 -8.41
C SER A 94 -8.98 -19.71 -9.02
N ALA A 95 -9.80 -18.65 -9.05
CA ALA A 95 -11.11 -18.66 -9.71
C ALA A 95 -10.98 -18.93 -11.21
N ALA A 96 -10.04 -18.27 -11.89
CA ALA A 96 -9.78 -18.47 -13.31
C ALA A 96 -9.30 -19.88 -13.66
N SER A 97 -8.53 -20.52 -12.77
CA SER A 97 -8.04 -21.90 -12.96
C SER A 97 -9.16 -22.93 -13.04
N ILE A 98 -10.31 -22.65 -12.40
CA ILE A 98 -11.50 -23.52 -12.41
C ILE A 98 -12.45 -23.10 -13.54
N ALA A 99 -12.69 -21.81 -13.72
CA ALA A 99 -13.65 -21.30 -14.69
C ALA A 99 -13.18 -21.50 -16.15
N SER A 100 -11.89 -21.29 -16.44
CA SER A 100 -11.38 -21.32 -17.82
C SER A 100 -11.47 -22.72 -18.45
N PRO A 101 -11.06 -23.83 -17.79
CA PRO A 101 -11.25 -25.16 -18.34
C PRO A 101 -12.71 -25.53 -18.56
N LEU A 102 -13.60 -25.12 -17.66
CA LEU A 102 -15.04 -25.34 -17.80
C LEU A 102 -15.61 -24.59 -19.01
N LEU A 103 -15.27 -23.30 -19.15
CA LEU A 103 -15.67 -22.50 -20.31
C LEU A 103 -15.13 -23.10 -21.61
N ASN A 104 -13.89 -23.57 -21.62
CA ASN A 104 -13.30 -24.25 -22.78
C ASN A 104 -14.05 -25.54 -23.12
N ALA A 105 -14.40 -26.36 -22.12
CA ALA A 105 -15.17 -27.59 -22.32
C ALA A 105 -16.58 -27.32 -22.87
N ILE A 106 -17.26 -26.27 -22.38
CA ILE A 106 -18.57 -25.84 -22.87
C ILE A 106 -18.47 -25.30 -24.31
N ASN A 107 -17.43 -24.51 -24.61
CA ASN A 107 -17.26 -23.89 -25.92
C ASN A 107 -16.75 -24.85 -27.00
N ALA A 108 -16.03 -25.92 -26.63
CA ALA A 108 -15.45 -26.88 -27.56
C ALA A 108 -16.42 -27.44 -28.62
N PRO A 109 -17.63 -27.94 -28.28
CA PRO A 109 -18.57 -28.44 -29.29
C PRO A 109 -19.09 -27.35 -30.23
N PHE A 110 -19.29 -26.12 -29.74
CA PHE A 110 -19.78 -25.01 -30.57
C PHE A 110 -18.70 -24.47 -31.51
N LEU A 111 -17.46 -24.40 -31.03
CA LEU A 111 -16.31 -24.10 -31.86
C LEU A 111 -16.14 -25.13 -32.98
N ALA A 112 -16.31 -26.43 -32.66
CA ALA A 112 -16.23 -27.50 -33.66
C ALA A 112 -17.38 -27.45 -34.68
N ALA A 113 -18.59 -27.13 -34.25
CA ALA A 113 -19.78 -27.13 -35.11
C ALA A 113 -19.97 -25.85 -35.93
N THR A 114 -19.58 -24.70 -35.39
CA THR A 114 -19.93 -23.37 -35.94
C THR A 114 -18.71 -22.48 -36.21
N GLY A 115 -17.52 -22.90 -35.80
CA GLY A 115 -16.30 -22.07 -35.83
C GLY A 115 -16.30 -20.94 -34.79
N ARG A 116 -17.33 -20.82 -33.94
CA ARG A 116 -17.49 -19.74 -32.97
C ARG A 116 -17.78 -20.29 -31.55
N PRO A 117 -17.23 -19.67 -30.49
CA PRO A 117 -17.56 -20.05 -29.12
C PRO A 117 -19.01 -19.66 -28.79
N LEU A 118 -19.64 -20.42 -27.90
CA LEU A 118 -20.97 -20.10 -27.38
C LEU A 118 -20.93 -18.96 -26.37
N ILE A 119 -19.94 -18.98 -25.47
CA ILE A 119 -19.76 -18.03 -24.38
C ILE A 119 -18.46 -17.27 -24.58
N GLY A 120 -18.54 -15.94 -24.59
CA GLY A 120 -17.42 -15.03 -24.81
C GLY A 120 -17.31 -14.54 -26.27
N ASN A 121 -16.39 -13.61 -26.52
CA ASN A 121 -16.14 -13.11 -27.87
C ASN A 121 -15.27 -14.10 -28.65
N GLY A 122 -15.71 -14.49 -29.85
CA GLY A 122 -14.90 -15.22 -30.80
C GLY A 122 -13.88 -14.33 -31.52
N ALA A 123 -13.15 -14.90 -32.48
CA ALA A 123 -12.31 -14.10 -33.38
C ALA A 123 -13.17 -13.09 -34.13
N ASN A 124 -12.66 -11.87 -34.30
CA ASN A 124 -13.31 -10.87 -35.14
C ASN A 124 -13.25 -11.30 -36.61
N ALA A 125 -14.33 -11.07 -37.36
CA ALA A 125 -14.37 -11.31 -38.79
C ALA A 125 -13.28 -10.52 -39.52
N THR A 126 -12.60 -11.15 -40.47
CA THR A 126 -11.54 -10.51 -41.28
C THR A 126 -12.09 -9.74 -42.49
N THR A 127 -13.39 -9.83 -42.76
CA THR A 127 -14.07 -9.12 -43.85
C THR A 127 -15.43 -8.55 -43.38
N PRO A 128 -15.87 -7.39 -43.92
CA PRO A 128 -17.20 -6.86 -43.62
C PRO A 128 -18.31 -7.85 -44.01
N GLY A 129 -19.12 -8.27 -43.04
CA GLY A 129 -20.21 -9.24 -43.23
C GLY A 129 -19.79 -10.72 -43.19
N GLY A 130 -18.51 -11.02 -42.92
CA GLY A 130 -18.03 -12.38 -42.68
C GLY A 130 -18.31 -12.87 -41.25
N ASN A 131 -18.25 -14.19 -41.06
CA ASN A 131 -18.19 -14.82 -39.74
C ASN A 131 -16.76 -14.85 -39.20
#